data_AF-A0A2H6AS22-F1
#
_entry.id   AF-A0A2H6AS22-F1
#
_cell.length_a   1.000
_cell.length_b   1.000
_cell.length_c   1.000
_cell.angle_alpha   90.00
_cell.angle_beta   90.00
_cell.angle_gamma   90.00
#
_symmetry.space_group_name_H-M   'P 1'
#
loop_
_entity.id
_entity.type
_entity.pdbx_description
1 polymer ?
#
loop_
_entity_poly.entity_id
_entity_poly.type
_entity_poly.pdbx_seq_one_letter_code
_entity_poly.pdbx_strand_id
1 'polypeptide(L)'
;MVIVTGTSDRHVATLAEKLQARVEAAGYEVLSVEGLREARWVLVDLGDVIVHVFRAETRAFYDLERLWSVAPPQEPAALRAAG
;
A
#
# COMPACT_ATOMS: atom_id res chain seq x y z
N MET A 1 -0.19 8.76 -4.17
CA MET A 1 -0.14 7.37 -3.68
C MET A 1 0.12 7.37 -2.19
N VAL A 2 -0.59 6.53 -1.44
CA VAL A 2 -0.37 6.28 0.00
C VAL A 2 -0.14 4.79 0.21
N ILE A 3 0.80 4.42 1.08
CA ILE A 3 1.11 3.03 1.42
C ILE A 3 0.96 2.85 2.93
N VAL A 4 0.18 1.85 3.33
CA VAL A 4 -0.15 1.51 4.71
C VAL A 4 0.22 0.05 4.96
N THR A 5 0.67 -0.28 6.17
CA THR A 5 0.95 -1.67 6.55
C THR A 5 0.05 -2.13 7.69
N GLY A 6 -0.65 -3.24 7.47
CA GLY A 6 -1.37 -4.00 8.47
C GLY A 6 -0.54 -5.14 9.06
N THR A 7 -0.86 -5.50 10.30
CA THR A 7 -0.15 -6.52 11.09
C THR A 7 -0.70 -7.94 10.93
N SER A 8 -1.85 -8.09 10.27
CA SER A 8 -2.48 -9.37 9.91
C SER A 8 -3.45 -9.15 8.76
N ASP A 9 -3.87 -10.22 8.07
CA ASP A 9 -4.84 -10.14 6.97
C ASP A 9 -6.15 -9.50 7.45
N ARG A 10 -6.61 -9.86 8.66
CA ARG A 10 -7.76 -9.21 9.31
C ARG A 10 -7.54 -7.71 9.52
N HIS A 11 -6.36 -7.31 9.98
CA HIS A 11 -6.06 -5.89 10.19
C HIS A 11 -6.05 -5.14 8.86
N VAL A 12 -5.48 -5.71 7.79
CA VAL A 12 -5.51 -5.13 6.44
C VAL A 12 -6.94 -4.93 5.95
N ALA A 13 -7.80 -5.96 6.05
CA ALA A 13 -9.21 -5.86 5.66
C ALA A 13 -9.93 -4.76 6.46
N THR A 14 -9.78 -4.75 7.79
CA THR A 14 -10.40 -3.73 8.65
C THR A 14 -9.89 -2.32 8.36
N LEU A 15 -8.61 -2.14 8.01
CA LEU A 15 -8.08 -0.83 7.61
C LEU A 15 -8.72 -0.34 6.31
N ALA A 16 -8.85 -1.21 5.30
CA ALA A 16 -9.47 -0.87 4.03
C ALA A 16 -10.97 -0.56 4.17
N GLU A 17 -11.72 -1.40 4.89
CA GLU A 17 -13.15 -1.17 5.16
C GLU A 17 -13.39 0.13 5.93
N LYS A 18 -12.58 0.41 6.96
CA LYS A 18 -12.68 1.66 7.73
C LYS A 18 -12.24 2.88 6.93
N LEU A 19 -11.33 2.72 5.97
CA LEU A 19 -10.97 3.78 5.04
C LEU A 19 -12.17 4.10 4.14
N GLN A 20 -12.75 3.09 3.50
CA GLN A 20 -13.93 3.23 2.64
C GLN A 20 -15.07 3.95 3.38
N ALA A 21 -15.47 3.44 4.54
CA ALA A 21 -16.58 4.01 5.30
C ALA A 21 -16.33 5.48 5.71
N ARG A 22 -15.07 5.85 5.99
CA ARG A 22 -14.71 7.22 6.37
C ARG A 22 -14.65 8.17 5.16
N VAL A 23 -14.19 7.69 4.02
CA VAL A 23 -14.17 8.46 2.77
C VAL A 23 -15.60 8.78 2.34
N GLU A 24 -16.47 7.76 2.32
CA GLU A 24 -17.89 7.92 2.00
C GLU A 24 -18.59 8.85 3.00
N ALA A 25 -18.35 8.69 4.30
CA ALA A 25 -18.91 9.57 5.34
C ALA A 25 -18.42 11.03 5.24
N ALA A 26 -17.26 11.26 4.64
CA ALA A 26 -16.71 12.58 4.36
C ALA A 26 -17.24 13.19 3.05
N GLY A 27 -18.11 12.50 2.32
CA GLY A 27 -18.71 12.96 1.07
C GLY A 27 -17.83 12.75 -0.18
N TYR A 28 -16.79 11.92 -0.08
CA TYR A 28 -15.94 11.55 -1.20
C TYR A 28 -16.32 10.18 -1.75
N GLU A 29 -16.00 9.94 -3.02
CA GLU A 29 -16.28 8.69 -3.71
C GLU A 29 -15.13 7.68 -3.56
N VAL A 30 -15.49 6.40 -3.41
CA VAL A 30 -14.56 5.27 -3.52
C VAL A 30 -14.83 4.60 -4.87
N LEU A 31 -13.91 4.74 -5.81
CA LEU A 31 -14.09 4.25 -7.18
C LEU A 31 -13.99 2.73 -7.26
N SER A 32 -13.05 2.14 -6.52
CA SER A 32 -12.88 0.70 -6.47
C SER A 32 -12.14 0.23 -5.20
N VAL A 33 -12.41 -1.01 -4.82
CA VAL A 33 -11.68 -1.74 -3.78
C VAL A 33 -11.36 -3.13 -4.29
N GLU A 34 -10.07 -3.45 -4.39
CA GLU A 34 -9.57 -4.74 -4.93
C GLU A 34 -8.75 -5.50 -3.91
N GLY A 35 -8.79 -6.85 -3.94
CA GLY A 35 -7.97 -7.71 -3.08
C GLY A 35 -8.46 -7.86 -1.62
N LEU A 36 -9.67 -7.36 -1.31
CA LEU A 36 -10.22 -7.39 0.05
C LEU A 36 -10.44 -8.81 0.60
N ARG A 37 -10.74 -9.78 -0.27
CA ARG A 37 -10.98 -11.17 0.13
C ARG A 37 -9.73 -11.83 0.71
N GLU A 38 -8.58 -11.63 0.07
CA GLU A 38 -7.30 -12.19 0.49
C GLU A 38 -6.63 -11.31 1.55
N ALA A 39 -6.87 -10.00 1.51
CA ALA A 39 -6.37 -9.01 2.45
C ALA A 39 -4.84 -9.04 2.69
N ARG A 40 -4.07 -9.52 1.70
CA ARG A 40 -2.61 -9.41 1.70
C ARG A 40 -2.12 -8.13 1.03
N TRP A 41 -2.88 -7.66 0.06
CA TRP A 41 -2.73 -6.36 -0.58
C TRP A 41 -4.12 -5.92 -1.01
N VAL A 42 -4.60 -4.83 -0.42
CA VAL A 42 -5.83 -4.16 -0.82
C VAL A 42 -5.48 -2.85 -1.51
N LEU A 43 -6.06 -2.62 -2.67
CA LEU A 43 -6.00 -1.36 -3.38
C LEU A 43 -7.34 -0.64 -3.20
N VAL A 44 -7.29 0.60 -2.73
CA VAL A 44 -8.46 1.48 -2.63
C VAL A 44 -8.21 2.67 -3.55
N ASP A 45 -9.04 2.78 -4.58
CA ASP A 45 -8.98 3.86 -5.56
C ASP A 45 -9.96 4.98 -5.19
N LEU A 46 -9.41 6.18 -4.96
CA LEU A 46 -10.16 7.40 -4.62
C LEU A 46 -10.04 8.45 -5.75
N GLY A 47 -9.66 8.05 -6.95
CA GLY A 47 -9.41 8.94 -8.09
C GLY A 47 -8.03 9.60 -7.99
N ASP A 48 -7.95 10.73 -7.30
CA ASP A 48 -6.69 11.50 -7.16
C ASP A 48 -5.68 10.81 -6.23
N VAL A 49 -6.16 9.91 -5.36
CA VAL A 49 -5.34 9.21 -4.37
C VAL A 49 -5.60 7.71 -4.43
N ILE A 50 -4.56 6.95 -4.76
CA ILE A 50 -4.57 5.48 -4.61
C ILE A 50 -3.93 5.11 -3.27
N VAL A 51 -4.66 4.35 -2.45
CA VAL A 51 -4.18 3.84 -1.15
C VAL A 51 -3.91 2.34 -1.26
N HIS A 52 -2.69 1.94 -0.93
CA HIS A 52 -2.28 0.54 -0.89
C HIS A 52 -2.19 0.10 0.57
N VAL A 53 -3.02 -0.86 0.97
CA VAL A 53 -2.98 -1.45 2.31
C VAL A 53 -2.36 -2.83 2.21
N PHE A 54 -1.15 -2.97 2.72
CA PHE A 54 -0.37 -4.19 2.61
C PHE A 54 -0.29 -4.97 3.91
N ARG A 55 -0.22 -6.29 3.79
CA ARG A 55 0.43 -7.14 4.78
C ARG A 55 1.95 -6.92 4.72
N ALA A 56 2.63 -6.93 5.87
CA ALA A 56 4.05 -6.58 5.97
C ALA A 56 4.95 -7.37 5.01
N GLU A 57 4.76 -8.68 4.93
CA GLU A 57 5.55 -9.57 4.06
C GLU A 57 5.28 -9.26 2.57
N THR A 58 4.05 -8.91 2.21
CA THR A 58 3.66 -8.53 0.85
C THR A 58 4.22 -7.17 0.44
N ARG A 59 4.23 -6.17 1.33
CA ARG A 59 4.88 -4.87 1.07
C ARG A 59 6.38 -5.06 0.78
N ALA A 60 7.05 -5.86 1.59
CA ALA A 60 8.48 -6.13 1.43
C ALA A 60 8.80 -6.88 0.12
N PHE A 61 7.91 -7.79 -0.30
CA PHE A 61 8.08 -8.52 -1.56
C PHE A 61 7.93 -7.62 -2.79
N TYR A 62 6.91 -6.77 -2.82
CA TYR A 62 6.63 -5.91 -3.99
C TYR A 62 7.45 -4.62 -4.01
N ASP A 63 7.82 -4.09 -2.84
CA ASP A 63 8.69 -2.91 -2.68
C ASP A 63 8.34 -1.74 -3.62
N LEU A 64 7.05 -1.41 -3.71
CA LEU A 64 6.58 -0.34 -4.59
C LEU A 64 7.23 1.01 -4.26
N GLU A 65 7.57 1.22 -3.00
CA GLU A 65 8.25 2.43 -2.55
C GLU A 65 9.55 2.64 -3.32
N ARG A 66 10.32 1.59 -3.61
CA ARG A 66 11.55 1.70 -4.40
C ARG A 66 11.29 2.09 -5.86
N LEU A 67 10.21 1.60 -6.48
CA LEU A 67 9.87 1.95 -7.86
C LEU A 67 9.47 3.42 -8.01
N TRP A 68 8.74 3.93 -7.01
CA TRP A 68 8.18 5.28 -7.02
C TRP A 68 9.01 6.29 -6.22
N SER A 69 10.13 5.84 -5.65
CA SER A 69 11.13 6.72 -5.06
C SER A 69 11.76 7.54 -6.18
N VAL A 70 11.56 8.86 -6.17
CA VAL A 70 12.32 9.81 -7.01
C VAL A 70 13.78 9.96 -6.49
N ALA A 71 14.25 9.01 -5.68
CA ALA A 71 15.62 8.98 -5.22
C ALA A 71 16.47 8.30 -6.31
N PRO A 72 17.65 8.86 -6.66
CA PRO A 72 18.57 8.18 -7.56
C PRO A 72 18.83 6.76 -7.06
N PRO A 73 18.98 5.77 -7.96
CA PRO A 73 19.15 4.37 -7.60
C PRO A 73 20.18 4.23 -6.48
N GLN A 74 19.76 3.72 -5.33
CA GLN A 74 20.69 3.39 -4.28
C GLN A 74 21.40 2.10 -4.70
N GLU A 75 22.71 2.20 -4.96
CA GLU A 75 23.52 1.01 -5.24
C GLU A 75 23.36 -0.01 -4.11
N PRO A 76 23.19 -1.31 -4.43
CA PRO A 76 23.10 -2.35 -3.43
C PRO A 76 24.31 -2.28 -2.47
N ALA A 77 24.08 -2.48 -1.18
CA ALA A 77 25.15 -2.44 -0.17
C ALA A 77 26.32 -3.40 -0.48
N ALA A 78 26.06 -4.49 -1.20
CA ALA A 78 27.08 -5.42 -1.68
C ALA A 78 28.07 -4.79 -2.68
N LEU A 79 27.64 -3.79 -3.47
CA LEU A 79 28.49 -3.08 -4.42
C LEU A 79 29.35 -1.99 -3.74
N ARG A 80 28.87 -1.43 -2.62
CA ARG A 80 29.61 -0.43 -1.82
C ARG A 80 30.81 -0.98 -1.07
N ALA A 81 30.83 -2.29 -0.79
CA ALA A 81 31.93 -2.94 -0.06
C ALA A 81 33.09 -3.38 -0.96
N ALA A 82 33.01 -3.14 -2.28
CA ALA A 82 33.97 -3.60 -3.27
C ALA A 82 34.79 -2.46 -3.93
N GLY A 83 34.74 -1.25 -3.38
CA GLY A 83 35.55 -0.09 -3.81
C GLY A 83 36.34 0.50 -2.65
#